data_AF-A0A6N7Q2E0-F1
#
_entry.id   AF-A0A6N7Q2E0-F1
#
_cell.length_a   1.000
_cell.length_b   1.000
_cell.length_c   1.000
_cell.angle_alpha   90.00
_cell.angle_beta   90.00
_cell.angle_gamma   90.00
#
_symmetry.space_group_name_H-M   'P 1'
#
loop_
_entity.id
_entity.type
_entity.pdbx_description
1 polymer ?
#
loop_
_entity_poly.entity_id
_entity_poly.type
_entity_poly.pdbx_seq_one_letter_code
_entity_poly.pdbx_strand_id
1 'polypeptide(L)'
;MQGKRFAWLLLLGLFGCTVFDGLTVPPEATALPGYLSIEEGARACSLVFRCPRLSEAIARSIGVPTSATRYSMCLGWLSGPLPPGRFGMAAQASLLGCVSEANGCEEALACAFVEPLGEGDTRCAGVAGDVCASAGMLVDCASRHAERCPSPHWGAGSECRLGLASEGRCALSGCLPDASAPPRCTSGVYVRCDPATNLKVAKDCNTVGLTCPEGAEGADAQCATEDGVFPCDEPGATSCSPDEARVRACDGSLASEFDCGSMGAHCVEEEAGARCARPVEACSPLDPDIDVCQGTKISTCVGGSRVTVDCATLGLSCVPPDGTSSGFCG
;
A
#
# COMPACT_ATOMS: atom_id res chain seq x y z
N MET A 1 -38.88 -16.85 59.68
CA MET A 1 -38.23 -18.08 59.18
C MET A 1 -36.97 -17.63 58.43
N GLN A 2 -35.80 -17.62 59.08
CA GLN A 2 -34.77 -18.69 58.97
C GLN A 2 -34.47 -18.99 57.48
N GLY A 3 -33.34 -18.66 56.88
CA GLY A 3 -31.95 -18.55 57.35
C GLY A 3 -31.07 -19.44 56.45
N LYS A 4 -29.95 -18.91 55.93
CA LYS A 4 -28.76 -19.60 55.33
C LYS A 4 -27.98 -18.52 54.55
N ARG A 5 -26.96 -17.83 55.09
CA ARG A 5 -25.59 -18.28 55.40
C ARG A 5 -25.02 -19.23 54.33
N PHE A 6 -24.29 -18.68 53.37
CA PHE A 6 -23.33 -19.45 52.58
C PHE A 6 -21.93 -18.82 52.68
N ALA A 7 -21.00 -19.72 53.00
CA ALA A 7 -19.62 -19.53 53.38
C ALA A 7 -18.79 -18.74 52.36
N TRP A 8 -18.04 -17.78 52.89
CA TRP A 8 -16.79 -17.29 52.33
C TRP A 8 -15.73 -18.40 52.45
N LEU A 9 -15.16 -18.83 51.32
CA LEU A 9 -14.01 -19.71 51.27
C LEU A 9 -12.80 -18.89 50.79
N LEU A 10 -11.99 -18.48 51.77
CA LEU A 10 -10.65 -17.93 51.60
C LEU A 10 -9.74 -19.03 51.02
N LEU A 11 -9.42 -18.92 49.73
CA LEU A 11 -8.31 -19.63 49.11
C LEU A 11 -7.11 -18.69 49.06
N LEU A 12 -6.30 -18.77 50.12
CA LEU A 12 -4.93 -18.24 50.17
C LEU A 12 -4.07 -19.09 49.22
N GLY A 13 -4.04 -18.69 47.95
CA GLY A 13 -3.10 -19.19 46.96
C GLY A 13 -1.72 -18.62 47.23
N LEU A 14 -0.78 -19.51 47.55
CA LEU A 14 0.66 -19.25 47.62
C LEU A 14 1.13 -18.58 46.33
N PHE A 15 1.44 -17.28 46.38
CA PHE A 15 2.18 -16.58 45.34
C PHE A 15 3.61 -17.12 45.33
N GLY A 16 3.87 -18.10 44.47
CA GLY A 16 5.23 -18.52 44.13
C GLY A 16 5.93 -17.38 43.41
N CYS A 17 6.97 -16.83 44.05
CA CYS A 17 7.89 -15.89 43.41
C CYS A 17 8.52 -16.59 42.21
N THR A 18 8.15 -16.21 40.99
CA THR A 18 8.92 -16.58 39.80
C THR A 18 10.27 -15.89 39.89
N VAL A 19 11.31 -16.65 40.17
CA VAL A 19 12.71 -16.21 40.13
C VAL A 19 12.97 -15.67 38.73
N PHE A 20 13.19 -14.36 38.63
CA PHE A 20 13.67 -13.72 37.42
C PHE A 20 15.15 -14.11 37.27
N ASP A 21 15.41 -15.20 36.56
CA ASP A 21 16.76 -15.62 36.22
C ASP A 21 17.24 -14.61 35.16
N GLY A 22 18.00 -13.59 35.57
CA GLY A 22 18.40 -12.44 34.75
C GLY A 22 19.32 -12.76 33.55
N LEU A 23 19.22 -13.97 33.01
CA LEU A 23 20.04 -14.53 31.94
C LEU A 23 19.21 -15.03 30.74
N THR A 24 17.88 -15.09 30.82
CA THR A 24 17.06 -15.31 29.62
C THR A 24 16.88 -14.00 28.86
N VAL A 25 17.79 -13.74 27.93
CA VAL A 25 17.55 -12.80 26.83
C VAL A 25 16.29 -13.32 26.10
N PRO A 26 15.21 -12.53 26.01
CA PRO A 26 14.06 -12.93 25.21
C PRO A 26 14.54 -13.31 23.81
N PRO A 27 14.02 -14.39 23.20
CA PRO A 27 14.38 -14.72 21.83
C PRO A 27 14.19 -13.47 20.97
N GLU A 28 15.21 -13.11 20.19
CA GLU A 28 15.13 -11.99 19.25
C GLU A 28 13.86 -12.19 18.42
N ALA A 29 12.93 -11.24 18.53
CA ALA A 29 11.70 -11.30 17.77
C ALA A 29 12.07 -11.42 16.29
N THR A 30 11.72 -12.56 15.67
CA THR A 30 12.00 -12.84 14.26
C THR A 30 11.59 -11.62 13.45
N ALA A 31 12.55 -11.00 12.76
CA ALA A 31 12.28 -9.80 11.98
C ALA A 31 11.17 -10.12 10.97
N LEU A 32 10.04 -9.43 11.09
CA LEU A 32 8.95 -9.57 10.13
C LEU A 32 9.43 -9.04 8.78
N PRO A 33 9.19 -9.77 7.68
CA PRO A 33 9.63 -9.34 6.36
C PRO A 33 8.86 -8.10 5.90
N GLY A 34 9.55 -7.24 5.14
CA GLY A 34 8.92 -6.20 4.31
C GLY A 34 8.53 -6.74 2.94
N TYR A 35 8.11 -5.85 2.02
CA TYR A 35 7.88 -6.25 0.62
C TYR A 35 9.19 -6.56 -0.09
N LEU A 36 10.22 -5.77 0.20
CA LEU A 36 11.54 -5.81 -0.41
C LEU A 36 12.63 -5.93 0.66
N SER A 37 13.80 -6.45 0.27
CA SER A 37 15.01 -6.24 1.08
C SER A 37 15.37 -4.75 1.16
N ILE A 38 16.25 -4.38 2.09
CA ILE A 38 16.73 -2.99 2.21
C ILE A 38 17.40 -2.50 0.92
N GLU A 39 18.16 -3.39 0.24
CA GLU A 39 18.86 -3.03 -1.00
C GLU A 39 17.88 -2.76 -2.15
N GLU A 40 16.91 -3.66 -2.35
CA GLU A 40 15.86 -3.50 -3.37
C GLU A 40 14.97 -2.29 -3.07
N GLY A 41 14.59 -2.09 -1.80
CA GLY A 41 13.84 -0.92 -1.36
C GLY A 41 14.61 0.37 -1.64
N ALA A 42 15.93 0.40 -1.42
CA ALA A 42 16.76 1.57 -1.68
C ALA A 42 16.83 1.92 -3.17
N ARG A 43 16.88 0.92 -4.05
CA ARG A 43 16.80 1.11 -5.52
C ARG A 43 15.43 1.62 -5.95
N ALA A 44 14.35 1.01 -5.45
CA ALA A 44 12.99 1.47 -5.74
C ALA A 44 12.75 2.91 -5.25
N CYS A 45 13.17 3.24 -4.03
CA CYS A 45 13.03 4.59 -3.48
C CYS A 45 13.92 5.62 -4.20
N SER A 46 15.08 5.22 -4.73
CA SER A 46 15.88 6.09 -5.62
C SER A 46 15.06 6.52 -6.84
N LEU A 47 14.38 5.56 -7.48
CA LEU A 47 13.50 5.84 -8.61
C LEU A 47 12.31 6.70 -8.18
N VAL A 48 11.70 6.46 -7.01
CA VAL A 48 10.60 7.29 -6.51
C VAL A 48 11.00 8.76 -6.39
N PHE A 49 12.23 9.05 -5.95
CA PHE A 49 12.75 10.41 -5.85
C PHE A 49 13.11 11.03 -7.21
N ARG A 50 13.63 10.21 -8.13
CA ARG A 50 14.10 10.68 -9.45
C ARG A 50 13.00 10.77 -10.51
N CYS A 51 11.93 10.01 -10.34
CA CYS A 51 10.89 9.82 -11.34
C CYS A 51 9.61 10.51 -10.89
N PRO A 52 9.23 11.62 -11.55
CA PRO A 52 8.00 12.31 -11.23
C PRO A 52 6.81 11.34 -11.24
N ARG A 53 6.03 11.37 -10.16
CA ARG A 53 4.73 10.68 -10.03
C ARG A 53 4.80 9.15 -9.95
N LEU A 54 6.01 8.58 -9.87
CA LEU A 54 6.14 7.15 -9.59
C LEU A 54 5.53 6.79 -8.22
N SER A 55 5.64 7.67 -7.21
CA SER A 55 4.99 7.47 -5.92
C SER A 55 3.46 7.37 -6.03
N GLU A 56 2.86 8.30 -6.78
CA GLU A 56 1.42 8.29 -7.07
C GLU A 56 1.02 7.04 -7.87
N ALA A 57 1.82 6.63 -8.85
CA ALA A 57 1.58 5.43 -9.66
C ALA A 57 1.57 4.15 -8.82
N ILE A 58 2.55 4.00 -7.91
CA ILE A 58 2.63 2.85 -6.98
C ILE A 58 1.41 2.86 -6.06
N ALA A 59 1.09 4.00 -5.45
CA ALA A 59 -0.05 4.11 -4.55
C ALA A 59 -1.37 3.76 -5.25
N ARG A 60 -1.62 4.29 -6.45
CA ARG A 60 -2.82 3.96 -7.23
C ARG A 60 -2.90 2.51 -7.68
N SER A 61 -1.75 1.91 -8.00
CA SER A 61 -1.73 0.55 -8.54
C SER A 61 -1.92 -0.51 -7.45
N ILE A 62 -1.33 -0.30 -6.28
CA ILE A 62 -1.22 -1.36 -5.26
C ILE A 62 -1.53 -0.90 -3.82
N GLY A 63 -1.97 0.33 -3.62
CA GLY A 63 -2.33 0.84 -2.29
C GLY A 63 -1.16 0.89 -1.31
N VAL A 64 0.09 0.88 -1.81
CA VAL A 64 1.30 1.01 -0.99
C VAL A 64 1.79 2.46 -1.09
N PRO A 65 1.81 3.21 0.02
CA PRO A 65 2.29 4.58 0.02
C PRO A 65 3.81 4.59 -0.13
N THR A 66 4.33 5.57 -0.86
CA THR A 66 5.76 5.84 -0.95
C THR A 66 5.96 7.34 -0.90
N SER A 67 6.96 7.79 -0.14
CA SER A 67 7.26 9.22 -0.05
C SER A 67 8.29 9.61 -1.11
N ALA A 68 7.98 10.66 -1.87
CA ALA A 68 8.94 11.29 -2.79
C ALA A 68 9.73 12.44 -2.13
N THR A 69 9.51 12.69 -0.84
CA THR A 69 10.13 13.81 -0.10
C THR A 69 10.94 13.34 1.12
N ARG A 70 10.68 12.15 1.65
CA ARG A 70 11.38 11.54 2.80
C ARG A 70 11.84 10.11 2.47
N TYR A 71 13.16 9.93 2.33
CA TYR A 71 13.74 8.70 1.81
C TYR A 71 13.58 7.54 2.79
N SER A 72 13.79 7.80 4.09
CA SER A 72 13.52 6.87 5.18
C SER A 72 12.06 6.43 5.25
N MET A 73 11.10 7.32 5.00
CA MET A 73 9.67 6.95 4.94
C MET A 73 9.39 6.03 3.76
N CYS A 74 9.95 6.31 2.58
CA CYS A 74 9.83 5.42 1.43
C CYS A 74 10.41 4.02 1.76
N LEU A 75 11.64 3.97 2.30
CA LEU A 75 12.28 2.72 2.70
C LEU A 75 11.51 1.99 3.80
N GLY A 76 10.95 2.73 4.76
CA GLY A 76 10.11 2.21 5.83
C GLY A 76 8.90 1.45 5.28
N TRP A 77 8.23 2.02 4.28
CA TRP A 77 7.08 1.38 3.64
C TRP A 77 7.44 0.18 2.77
N LEU A 78 8.58 0.22 2.07
CA LEU A 78 8.96 -0.84 1.13
C LEU A 78 9.68 -2.02 1.81
N SER A 79 10.48 -1.75 2.84
CA SER A 79 11.39 -2.72 3.45
C SER A 79 11.23 -2.85 4.97
N GLY A 80 10.36 -2.05 5.58
CA GLY A 80 10.05 -2.17 7.01
C GLY A 80 9.17 -3.39 7.31
N PRO A 81 9.06 -3.76 8.61
CA PRO A 81 8.17 -4.83 9.06
C PRO A 81 6.72 -4.63 8.60
N LEU A 82 6.09 -5.71 8.10
CA LEU A 82 4.68 -5.72 7.73
C LEU A 82 3.83 -6.60 8.66
N PRO A 83 2.54 -6.28 8.84
CA PRO A 83 1.59 -7.12 9.57
C PRO A 83 1.55 -8.55 9.01
N PRO A 84 1.73 -9.61 9.84
CA PRO A 84 1.53 -10.97 9.39
C PRO A 84 0.06 -11.16 8.96
N GLY A 85 -0.16 -11.56 7.72
CA GLY A 85 -1.52 -11.78 7.19
C GLY A 85 -2.10 -10.61 6.41
N ARG A 86 -1.30 -9.57 6.11
CA ARG A 86 -1.72 -8.54 5.14
C ARG A 86 -2.12 -9.18 3.81
N PHE A 87 -3.30 -8.82 3.31
CA PHE A 87 -3.78 -9.28 2.01
C PHE A 87 -2.91 -8.70 0.89
N GLY A 88 -2.73 -9.44 -0.20
CA GLY A 88 -2.06 -8.91 -1.37
C GLY A 88 -0.54 -8.84 -1.34
N MET A 89 0.12 -9.23 -0.24
CA MET A 89 1.57 -9.05 -0.10
C MET A 89 2.38 -9.55 -1.30
N ALA A 90 2.05 -10.72 -1.86
CA ALA A 90 2.75 -11.27 -3.01
C ALA A 90 2.58 -10.41 -4.28
N ALA A 91 1.37 -9.90 -4.54
CA ALA A 91 1.11 -9.04 -5.70
C ALA A 91 1.79 -7.67 -5.54
N GLN A 92 1.70 -7.08 -4.34
CA GLN A 92 2.35 -5.81 -3.99
C GLN A 92 3.87 -5.92 -4.10
N ALA A 93 4.47 -6.95 -3.50
CA ALA A 93 5.90 -7.23 -3.58
C ALA A 93 6.38 -7.49 -5.01
N SER A 94 5.59 -8.20 -5.83
CA SER A 94 5.95 -8.45 -7.24
C SER A 94 6.05 -7.16 -8.06
N LEU A 95 5.12 -6.22 -7.89
CA LEU A 95 5.18 -4.93 -8.58
C LEU A 95 6.36 -4.09 -8.08
N LEU A 96 6.57 -4.03 -6.76
CA LEU A 96 7.69 -3.30 -6.16
C LEU A 96 9.05 -3.89 -6.56
N GLY A 97 9.12 -5.22 -6.72
CA GLY A 97 10.30 -5.91 -7.23
C GLY A 97 10.63 -5.47 -8.65
N CYS A 98 9.62 -5.43 -9.54
CA CYS A 98 9.77 -4.87 -10.89
C CYS A 98 10.29 -3.42 -10.86
N VAL A 99 9.74 -2.58 -9.99
CA VAL A 99 10.23 -1.19 -9.82
C VAL A 99 11.69 -1.17 -9.36
N SER A 100 12.09 -2.03 -8.42
CA SER A 100 13.47 -2.07 -7.92
C SER A 100 14.51 -2.53 -8.96
N GLU A 101 14.07 -3.24 -10.00
CA GLU A 101 14.90 -3.74 -11.10
C GLU A 101 14.95 -2.79 -12.31
N ALA A 102 14.08 -1.78 -12.34
CA ALA A 102 13.99 -0.83 -13.46
C ALA A 102 15.24 0.07 -13.55
N ASN A 103 15.68 0.36 -14.78
CA ASN A 103 16.87 1.19 -15.03
C ASN A 103 16.56 2.69 -15.17
N GLY A 104 15.27 3.04 -15.19
CA GLY A 104 14.83 4.42 -15.38
C GLY A 104 13.34 4.60 -15.20
N CYS A 105 12.88 5.84 -15.32
CA CYS A 105 11.51 6.21 -14.99
C CYS A 105 10.45 5.58 -15.90
N GLU A 106 10.76 5.42 -17.19
CA GLU A 106 9.84 4.78 -18.13
C GLU A 106 9.61 3.30 -17.77
N GLU A 107 10.68 2.54 -17.50
CA GLU A 107 10.61 1.15 -17.06
C GLU A 107 9.90 1.02 -15.70
N ALA A 108 10.21 1.89 -14.75
CA ALA A 108 9.60 1.86 -13.42
C ALA A 108 8.09 2.16 -13.48
N LEU A 109 7.67 3.16 -14.27
CA LEU A 109 6.25 3.46 -14.50
C LEU A 109 5.56 2.34 -15.29
N ALA A 110 6.30 1.59 -16.12
CA ALA A 110 5.75 0.44 -16.84
C ALA A 110 5.41 -0.75 -15.92
N CYS A 111 6.04 -0.84 -14.74
CA CYS A 111 5.68 -1.81 -13.70
C CYS A 111 4.31 -1.50 -13.07
N ALA A 112 3.91 -0.23 -13.01
CA ALA A 112 2.65 0.21 -12.41
C ALA A 112 1.45 -0.10 -13.32
N PHE A 113 0.33 -0.48 -12.72
CA PHE A 113 -0.93 -0.75 -13.44
C PHE A 113 -1.67 0.54 -13.78
N VAL A 114 -1.52 1.56 -12.95
CA VAL A 114 -2.06 2.90 -13.14
C VAL A 114 -0.91 3.87 -13.30
N GLU A 115 -0.88 4.56 -14.44
CA GLU A 115 0.07 5.60 -14.78
C GLU A 115 -0.63 6.97 -14.66
N PRO A 116 -0.24 7.81 -13.69
CA PRO A 116 -0.74 9.16 -13.63
C PRO A 116 -0.37 9.94 -14.92
N LEU A 117 -1.28 10.74 -15.50
CA LEU A 117 -1.06 11.56 -16.73
C LEU A 117 -0.74 13.03 -16.43
N GLY A 118 0.28 13.56 -17.08
CA GLY A 118 0.78 14.91 -16.80
C GLY A 118 -0.21 15.97 -17.29
N GLU A 119 -0.07 17.21 -16.80
CA GLU A 119 -0.77 18.32 -17.44
C GLU A 119 -0.28 18.48 -18.89
N GLY A 120 -1.22 18.47 -19.84
CA GLY A 120 -0.90 18.53 -21.27
C GLY A 120 -0.36 17.22 -21.86
N ASP A 121 -0.58 16.07 -21.22
CA ASP A 121 -0.24 14.76 -21.80
C ASP A 121 -0.81 14.63 -23.21
N THR A 122 0.05 14.27 -24.18
CA THR A 122 -0.31 14.24 -25.60
C THR A 122 -1.36 13.18 -25.91
N ARG A 123 -1.51 12.14 -25.08
CA ARG A 123 -2.59 11.15 -25.18
C ARG A 123 -3.97 11.78 -24.94
N CYS A 124 -4.02 12.91 -24.24
CA CYS A 124 -5.23 13.67 -23.95
C CYS A 124 -5.45 14.88 -24.88
N ALA A 125 -4.57 15.10 -25.87
CA ALA A 125 -4.70 16.22 -26.78
C ALA A 125 -5.94 16.08 -27.68
N GLY A 126 -6.93 16.97 -27.47
CA GLY A 126 -8.15 17.02 -28.29
C GLY A 126 -9.19 15.95 -27.97
N VAL A 127 -9.02 15.24 -26.85
CA VAL A 127 -9.96 14.22 -26.38
C VAL A 127 -10.76 14.78 -25.21
N ALA A 128 -12.09 14.64 -25.26
CA ALA A 128 -12.98 14.88 -24.14
C ALA A 128 -13.49 13.52 -23.62
N GLY A 129 -12.82 12.95 -22.61
CA GLY A 129 -13.21 11.69 -21.97
C GLY A 129 -12.18 10.57 -22.15
N ASP A 130 -12.67 9.33 -22.10
CA ASP A 130 -11.86 8.13 -22.07
C ASP A 130 -11.44 7.66 -23.47
N VAL A 131 -10.24 7.13 -23.59
CA VAL A 131 -9.72 6.55 -24.84
C VAL A 131 -9.15 5.18 -24.59
N CYS A 132 -9.51 4.23 -25.45
CA CYS A 132 -8.77 2.99 -25.56
C CYS A 132 -7.59 3.17 -26.51
N ALA A 133 -6.42 3.47 -25.93
CA ALA A 133 -5.18 3.50 -26.66
C ALA A 133 -4.77 2.07 -27.08
N SER A 134 -3.95 1.97 -28.13
CA SER A 134 -3.44 0.69 -28.61
C SER A 134 -2.73 -0.08 -27.48
N ALA A 135 -2.91 -1.41 -27.46
CA ALA A 135 -2.36 -2.37 -26.50
C ALA A 135 -3.08 -2.51 -25.14
N GLY A 136 -4.41 -2.27 -25.10
CA GLY A 136 -5.20 -2.56 -23.90
C GLY A 136 -4.96 -1.57 -22.76
N MET A 137 -4.65 -0.32 -23.12
CA MET A 137 -4.51 0.78 -22.17
C MET A 137 -5.76 1.66 -22.23
N LEU A 138 -6.38 1.87 -21.08
CA LEU A 138 -7.40 2.89 -20.89
C LEU A 138 -6.71 4.20 -20.55
N VAL A 139 -7.10 5.31 -21.18
CA VAL A 139 -6.62 6.65 -20.86
C VAL A 139 -7.82 7.46 -20.43
N ASP A 140 -7.92 7.78 -19.13
CA ASP A 140 -8.93 8.67 -18.57
C ASP A 140 -8.34 10.08 -18.44
N CYS A 141 -8.69 10.94 -19.38
CA CYS A 141 -8.20 12.31 -19.43
C CYS A 141 -8.92 13.24 -18.44
N ALA A 142 -10.10 12.87 -17.96
CA ALA A 142 -10.82 13.65 -16.95
C ALA A 142 -10.18 13.46 -15.57
N SER A 143 -9.86 12.22 -15.22
CA SER A 143 -9.20 11.84 -13.96
C SER A 143 -7.67 11.86 -14.05
N ARG A 144 -7.11 12.15 -15.24
CA ARG A 144 -5.67 12.25 -15.53
C ARG A 144 -4.87 11.02 -15.12
N HIS A 145 -5.30 9.84 -15.53
CA HIS A 145 -4.53 8.60 -15.38
C HIS A 145 -4.77 7.66 -16.57
N ALA A 146 -3.84 6.74 -16.79
CA ALA A 146 -3.97 5.65 -17.74
C ALA A 146 -3.84 4.31 -17.01
N GLU A 147 -4.64 3.33 -17.40
CA GLU A 147 -4.69 2.01 -16.78
C GLU A 147 -4.29 0.94 -17.77
N ARG A 148 -3.42 0.02 -17.34
CA ARG A 148 -3.04 -1.17 -18.09
C ARG A 148 -4.07 -2.27 -17.81
N CYS A 149 -5.01 -2.46 -18.73
CA CYS A 149 -6.06 -3.47 -18.58
C CYS A 149 -5.55 -4.92 -18.52
N PRO A 150 -4.49 -5.33 -19.25
CA PRO A 150 -3.93 -6.68 -19.11
C PRO A 150 -2.97 -6.76 -17.90
N SER A 151 -3.41 -6.30 -16.74
CA SER A 151 -2.64 -6.40 -15.48
C SER A 151 -3.32 -7.32 -14.48
N PRO A 152 -2.58 -7.86 -13.49
CA PRO A 152 -3.15 -8.68 -12.42
C PRO A 152 -4.21 -7.97 -11.58
N HIS A 153 -4.24 -6.64 -11.58
CA HIS A 153 -5.25 -5.85 -10.89
C HIS A 153 -6.65 -6.04 -11.48
N TRP A 154 -6.72 -6.29 -12.78
CA TRP A 154 -7.98 -6.55 -13.48
C TRP A 154 -8.18 -8.05 -13.68
N GLY A 155 -9.43 -8.48 -13.74
CA GLY A 155 -9.75 -9.89 -14.00
C GLY A 155 -9.14 -10.37 -15.32
N ALA A 156 -8.64 -11.60 -15.35
CA ALA A 156 -7.99 -12.17 -16.52
C ALA A 156 -8.86 -12.05 -17.78
N GLY A 157 -8.29 -11.51 -18.86
CA GLY A 157 -8.99 -11.19 -20.10
C GLY A 157 -9.60 -9.79 -20.15
N SER A 158 -9.31 -8.93 -19.17
CA SER A 158 -9.71 -7.53 -19.21
C SER A 158 -8.97 -6.79 -20.30
N GLU A 159 -9.72 -6.04 -21.10
CA GLU A 159 -9.21 -5.21 -22.19
C GLU A 159 -9.79 -3.80 -22.02
N CYS A 160 -9.15 -2.80 -22.64
CA CYS A 160 -9.80 -1.50 -22.71
C CYS A 160 -11.04 -1.58 -23.60
N ARG A 161 -12.18 -1.19 -23.06
CA ARG A 161 -13.45 -1.13 -23.77
C ARG A 161 -14.13 0.19 -23.51
N LEU A 162 -14.75 0.75 -24.55
CA LEU A 162 -15.66 1.90 -24.44
C LEU A 162 -17.10 1.38 -24.35
N GLY A 163 -17.82 1.85 -23.35
CA GLY A 163 -19.21 1.52 -23.08
C GLY A 163 -20.18 2.58 -23.59
N LEU A 164 -21.29 2.77 -22.88
CA LEU A 164 -22.22 3.87 -23.15
C LEU A 164 -21.52 5.23 -22.99
N ALA A 165 -21.99 6.23 -23.74
CA ALA A 165 -21.45 7.60 -23.74
C ALA A 165 -19.93 7.72 -23.98
N SER A 166 -19.30 6.69 -24.56
CA SER A 166 -17.85 6.60 -24.74
C SER A 166 -17.05 6.58 -23.43
N GLU A 167 -17.66 6.20 -22.31
CA GLU A 167 -16.95 5.95 -21.05
C GLU A 167 -16.16 4.63 -21.15
N GLY A 168 -14.88 4.69 -20.80
CA GLY A 168 -13.94 3.59 -20.91
C GLY A 168 -13.75 2.84 -19.59
N ARG A 169 -13.54 1.53 -19.69
CA ARG A 169 -13.19 0.65 -18.56
C ARG A 169 -12.21 -0.42 -19.00
N CYS A 170 -11.35 -0.86 -18.08
CA CYS A 170 -10.71 -2.16 -18.17
C CYS A 170 -11.73 -3.26 -17.84
N ALA A 171 -12.20 -3.98 -18.86
CA ALA A 171 -13.37 -4.84 -18.77
C ALA A 171 -13.26 -6.12 -19.62
N LEU A 172 -13.92 -7.20 -19.16
CA LEU A 172 -13.91 -8.50 -19.82
C LEU A 172 -14.72 -8.49 -21.12
N SER A 173 -15.99 -8.07 -21.05
CA SER A 173 -16.94 -7.96 -22.16
C SER A 173 -18.15 -7.12 -21.72
N GLY A 174 -19.08 -6.83 -22.64
CA GLY A 174 -20.34 -6.17 -22.28
C GLY A 174 -21.21 -7.01 -21.32
N CYS A 175 -22.12 -6.34 -20.62
CA CYS A 175 -23.14 -6.94 -19.76
C CYS A 175 -24.47 -6.18 -19.90
N LEU A 176 -25.58 -6.85 -19.59
CA LEU A 176 -26.91 -6.23 -19.52
C LEU A 176 -27.26 -6.04 -18.03
N PRO A 177 -27.41 -4.82 -17.51
CA PRO A 177 -27.66 -4.59 -16.08
C PRO A 177 -28.85 -5.40 -15.54
N ASP A 178 -29.99 -5.35 -16.24
CA ASP A 178 -31.24 -6.02 -15.83
C ASP A 178 -31.18 -7.55 -15.85
N ALA A 179 -30.24 -8.12 -16.60
CA ALA A 179 -30.04 -9.57 -16.69
C ALA A 179 -28.75 -10.03 -16.00
N SER A 180 -27.97 -9.09 -15.45
CA SER A 180 -26.72 -9.40 -14.80
C SER A 180 -26.96 -9.90 -13.38
N ALA A 181 -26.20 -10.91 -13.00
CA ALA A 181 -26.15 -11.34 -11.61
C ALA A 181 -25.67 -10.17 -10.73
N PRO A 182 -26.05 -10.14 -9.43
CA PRO A 182 -25.54 -9.15 -8.50
C PRO A 182 -24.01 -9.16 -8.46
N PRO A 183 -23.39 -8.07 -8.00
CA PRO A 183 -21.96 -8.05 -7.74
C PRO A 183 -21.55 -9.26 -6.91
N ARG A 184 -20.36 -9.80 -7.13
CA ARG A 184 -19.90 -10.99 -6.40
C ARG A 184 -18.39 -11.05 -6.30
N CYS A 185 -17.91 -11.87 -5.37
CA CYS A 185 -16.50 -12.13 -5.17
C CYS A 185 -16.17 -13.56 -5.58
N THR A 186 -15.38 -13.72 -6.63
CA THR A 186 -14.90 -15.05 -7.03
C THR A 186 -13.40 -15.11 -6.75
N SER A 187 -13.00 -15.86 -5.73
CA SER A 187 -11.59 -16.05 -5.36
C SER A 187 -10.83 -14.74 -5.10
N GLY A 188 -11.47 -13.78 -4.40
CA GLY A 188 -10.89 -12.45 -4.12
C GLY A 188 -11.03 -11.44 -5.26
N VAL A 189 -11.55 -11.84 -6.41
CA VAL A 189 -11.85 -10.95 -7.53
C VAL A 189 -13.29 -10.44 -7.41
N TYR A 190 -13.43 -9.14 -7.25
CA TYR A 190 -14.69 -8.42 -7.33
C TYR A 190 -15.17 -8.36 -8.78
N VAL A 191 -16.39 -8.80 -9.06
CA VAL A 191 -16.97 -8.77 -10.41
C VAL A 191 -18.34 -8.10 -10.36
N ARG A 192 -18.54 -7.08 -11.19
CA ARG A 192 -19.85 -6.43 -11.38
C ARG A 192 -20.13 -6.07 -12.83
N CYS A 193 -21.41 -5.90 -13.15
CA CYS A 193 -21.81 -5.14 -14.32
C CYS A 193 -21.86 -3.66 -13.93
N ASP A 194 -21.10 -2.81 -14.61
CA ASP A 194 -21.15 -1.36 -14.39
C ASP A 194 -22.36 -0.78 -15.14
N PRO A 195 -23.40 -0.29 -14.42
CA PRO A 195 -24.63 0.17 -15.06
C PRO A 195 -24.43 1.46 -15.87
N ALA A 196 -23.38 2.24 -15.60
CA ALA A 196 -23.09 3.46 -16.37
C ALA A 196 -22.58 3.12 -17.77
N THR A 197 -21.77 2.05 -17.89
CA THR A 197 -21.05 1.72 -19.13
C THR A 197 -21.57 0.48 -19.85
N ASN A 198 -22.41 -0.33 -19.20
CA ASN A 198 -22.79 -1.70 -19.64
C ASN A 198 -21.58 -2.61 -19.86
N LEU A 199 -20.50 -2.40 -19.11
CA LEU A 199 -19.29 -3.22 -19.16
C LEU A 199 -19.14 -4.08 -17.90
N LYS A 200 -18.69 -5.32 -18.09
CA LYS A 200 -18.37 -6.23 -16.99
C LYS A 200 -16.96 -5.94 -16.49
N VAL A 201 -16.87 -5.34 -15.30
CA VAL A 201 -15.60 -5.01 -14.63
C VAL A 201 -15.26 -6.11 -13.63
N ALA A 202 -13.98 -6.49 -13.61
CA ALA A 202 -13.44 -7.44 -12.66
C ALA A 202 -12.17 -6.85 -12.04
N LYS A 203 -12.10 -6.73 -10.71
CA LYS A 203 -10.98 -6.13 -9.96
C LYS A 203 -10.48 -7.13 -8.92
N ASP A 204 -9.19 -7.45 -8.92
CA ASP A 204 -8.58 -8.27 -7.86
C ASP A 204 -8.28 -7.38 -6.65
N CYS A 205 -9.11 -7.51 -5.61
CA CYS A 205 -9.00 -6.69 -4.40
C CYS A 205 -7.66 -6.91 -3.68
N ASN A 206 -7.05 -8.09 -3.82
CA ASN A 206 -5.79 -8.39 -3.16
C ASN A 206 -4.67 -7.48 -3.67
N THR A 207 -4.69 -7.07 -4.93
CA THR A 207 -3.61 -6.24 -5.49
C THR A 207 -3.44 -4.90 -4.78
N VAL A 208 -4.50 -4.38 -4.15
CA VAL A 208 -4.49 -3.15 -3.36
C VAL A 208 -4.57 -3.39 -1.84
N GLY A 209 -4.34 -4.63 -1.40
CA GLY A 209 -4.37 -4.98 0.03
C GLY A 209 -5.77 -5.03 0.64
N LEU A 210 -6.80 -5.22 -0.18
CA LEU A 210 -8.19 -5.36 0.24
C LEU A 210 -8.64 -6.82 0.11
N THR A 211 -9.73 -7.14 0.81
CA THR A 211 -10.47 -8.39 0.63
C THR A 211 -11.69 -8.15 -0.25
N CYS A 212 -12.36 -9.23 -0.64
CA CYS A 212 -13.65 -9.17 -1.32
C CYS A 212 -14.67 -9.94 -0.47
N PRO A 213 -15.21 -9.33 0.61
CA PRO A 213 -16.26 -9.96 1.40
C PRO A 213 -17.56 -10.00 0.59
N GLU A 214 -18.26 -11.14 0.64
CA GLU A 214 -19.63 -11.23 0.15
C GLU A 214 -20.59 -11.00 1.33
N GLY A 215 -21.48 -10.01 1.21
CA GLY A 215 -22.60 -9.86 2.14
C GLY A 215 -23.51 -11.10 2.10
N ALA A 216 -24.35 -11.29 3.11
CA ALA A 216 -25.21 -12.48 3.26
C ALA A 216 -26.14 -12.75 2.05
N GLU A 217 -26.35 -11.76 1.17
CA GLU A 217 -27.17 -11.85 -0.04
C GLU A 217 -26.39 -11.58 -1.34
N GLY A 218 -25.05 -11.46 -1.28
CA GLY A 218 -24.20 -11.13 -2.44
C GLY A 218 -24.37 -9.70 -2.98
N ALA A 219 -25.43 -8.98 -2.65
CA ALA A 219 -25.72 -7.63 -3.15
C ALA A 219 -24.66 -6.58 -2.77
N ASP A 220 -23.87 -6.82 -1.73
CA ASP A 220 -22.90 -5.87 -1.17
C ASP A 220 -21.44 -6.27 -1.43
N ALA A 221 -21.19 -7.17 -2.39
CA ALA A 221 -19.81 -7.49 -2.76
C ALA A 221 -19.10 -6.22 -3.24
N GLN A 222 -17.92 -5.94 -2.68
CA GLN A 222 -17.03 -4.85 -3.05
C GLN A 222 -15.64 -5.11 -2.46
N CYS A 223 -14.61 -4.46 -2.99
CA CYS A 223 -13.30 -4.50 -2.34
C CYS A 223 -13.35 -3.70 -1.03
N ALA A 224 -13.03 -4.33 0.08
CA ALA A 224 -13.16 -3.77 1.43
C ALA A 224 -12.14 -4.38 2.39
N THR A 225 -11.90 -3.72 3.52
CA THR A 225 -11.22 -4.35 4.67
C THR A 225 -12.24 -5.15 5.49
N GLU A 226 -11.77 -5.83 6.53
CA GLU A 226 -12.65 -6.53 7.49
C GLU A 226 -13.62 -5.56 8.19
N ASP A 227 -13.19 -4.31 8.40
CA ASP A 227 -13.97 -3.29 9.11
C ASP A 227 -14.88 -2.48 8.17
N GLY A 228 -14.77 -2.70 6.86
CA GLY A 228 -15.64 -2.11 5.85
C GLY A 228 -14.91 -1.35 4.74
N VAL A 229 -15.61 -0.38 4.16
CA VAL A 229 -15.12 0.45 3.06
C VAL A 229 -14.76 1.84 3.57
N PHE A 230 -13.52 2.23 3.28
CA PHE A 230 -12.97 3.52 3.67
C PHE A 230 -12.64 4.33 2.42
N PRO A 231 -13.55 5.21 1.96
CA PRO A 231 -13.29 6.04 0.79
C PRO A 231 -12.20 7.07 1.08
N CYS A 232 -11.39 7.39 0.07
CA CYS A 232 -10.34 8.38 0.14
C CYS A 232 -9.97 8.88 -1.27
N ASP A 233 -9.42 10.09 -1.38
CA ASP A 233 -9.24 10.75 -2.69
C ASP A 233 -7.77 11.04 -3.05
N GLU A 234 -6.84 10.97 -2.09
CA GLU A 234 -5.44 11.32 -2.28
C GLU A 234 -4.55 10.05 -2.27
N PRO A 235 -4.10 9.54 -3.44
CA PRO A 235 -3.27 8.35 -3.48
C PRO A 235 -1.98 8.52 -2.71
N GLY A 236 -1.66 7.54 -1.87
CA GLY A 236 -0.46 7.54 -1.04
C GLY A 236 -0.63 8.30 0.28
N ALA A 237 -1.74 9.03 0.46
CA ALA A 237 -2.08 9.58 1.76
C ALA A 237 -2.29 8.44 2.77
N THR A 238 -1.84 8.69 3.99
CA THR A 238 -1.94 7.76 5.11
C THR A 238 -2.59 8.45 6.30
N SER A 239 -3.32 7.70 7.11
CA SER A 239 -3.95 8.20 8.34
C SER A 239 -4.12 7.09 9.36
N CYS A 240 -4.16 7.43 10.65
CA CYS A 240 -4.52 6.47 11.68
C CYS A 240 -6.01 6.17 11.75
N SER A 241 -6.35 4.91 12.06
CA SER A 241 -7.70 4.54 12.46
C SER A 241 -8.09 5.24 13.78
N PRO A 242 -9.39 5.43 14.09
CA PRO A 242 -9.82 6.12 15.32
C PRO A 242 -9.36 5.47 16.63
N ASP A 243 -9.03 4.19 16.61
CA ASP A 243 -8.50 3.43 17.75
C ASP A 243 -6.96 3.35 17.77
N GLU A 244 -6.29 4.02 16.83
CA GLU A 244 -4.83 4.04 16.65
C GLU A 244 -4.21 2.63 16.47
N ALA A 245 -5.02 1.62 16.16
CA ALA A 245 -4.54 0.25 15.97
C ALA A 245 -4.05 -0.01 14.55
N ARG A 246 -4.49 0.78 13.57
CA ARG A 246 -4.24 0.55 12.15
C ARG A 246 -3.80 1.82 11.42
N VAL A 247 -2.92 1.65 10.44
CA VAL A 247 -2.66 2.68 9.42
C VAL A 247 -3.57 2.42 8.23
N ARG A 248 -4.23 3.45 7.73
CA ARG A 248 -4.97 3.46 6.47
C ARG A 248 -4.10 4.05 5.39
N ALA A 249 -3.95 3.39 4.25
CA ALA A 249 -3.25 3.92 3.09
C ALA A 249 -4.15 3.95 1.86
N CYS A 250 -4.24 5.12 1.24
CA CYS A 250 -5.17 5.40 0.15
C CYS A 250 -4.62 5.00 -1.23
N ASP A 251 -5.39 4.27 -2.04
CA ASP A 251 -5.10 4.02 -3.46
C ASP A 251 -5.65 5.13 -4.40
N GLY A 252 -6.27 6.16 -3.84
CA GLY A 252 -6.95 7.23 -4.57
C GLY A 252 -8.46 7.00 -4.76
N SER A 253 -8.99 5.89 -4.24
CA SER A 253 -10.44 5.65 -4.14
C SER A 253 -10.81 4.99 -2.81
N LEU A 254 -10.02 4.02 -2.37
CA LEU A 254 -10.23 3.21 -1.17
C LEU A 254 -8.95 3.13 -0.35
N ALA A 255 -9.10 3.10 0.97
CA ALA A 255 -7.99 2.87 1.88
C ALA A 255 -7.86 1.39 2.26
N SER A 256 -6.66 0.85 2.12
CA SER A 256 -6.26 -0.43 2.72
C SER A 256 -5.79 -0.21 4.15
N GLU A 257 -5.86 -1.24 5.00
CA GLU A 257 -5.45 -1.16 6.40
C GLU A 257 -4.19 -2.00 6.70
N PHE A 258 -3.34 -1.49 7.58
CA PHE A 258 -2.19 -2.16 8.15
C PHE A 258 -2.40 -2.31 9.65
N ASP A 259 -2.57 -3.53 10.14
CA ASP A 259 -2.73 -3.81 11.57
C ASP A 259 -1.40 -3.65 12.32
N CYS A 260 -1.19 -2.50 12.96
CA CYS A 260 0.01 -2.22 13.75
C CYS A 260 0.07 -3.09 15.00
N GLY A 261 -1.07 -3.44 15.59
CA GLY A 261 -1.17 -4.26 16.79
C GLY A 261 -0.58 -5.66 16.59
N SER A 262 -0.78 -6.26 15.41
CA SER A 262 -0.17 -7.55 15.04
C SER A 262 1.36 -7.56 15.06
N MET A 263 1.99 -6.39 15.01
CA MET A 263 3.45 -6.20 15.06
C MET A 263 3.94 -5.70 16.43
N GLY A 264 3.05 -5.59 17.42
CA GLY A 264 3.35 -4.95 18.70
C GLY A 264 3.61 -3.44 18.58
N ALA A 265 3.01 -2.80 17.57
CA ALA A 265 3.12 -1.37 17.28
C ALA A 265 1.75 -0.68 17.47
N HIS A 266 1.76 0.65 17.43
CA HIS A 266 0.57 1.49 17.35
C HIS A 266 0.70 2.42 16.15
N CYS A 267 -0.43 2.88 15.62
CA CYS A 267 -0.41 3.89 14.59
C CYS A 267 -0.01 5.24 15.20
N VAL A 268 0.92 5.93 14.56
CA VAL A 268 1.29 7.31 14.89
C VAL A 268 1.10 8.18 13.67
N GLU A 269 0.52 9.36 13.88
CA GLU A 269 0.37 10.39 12.86
C GLU A 269 1.56 11.36 12.95
N GLU A 270 2.34 11.46 11.88
CA GLU A 270 3.50 12.35 11.78
C GLU A 270 3.33 13.31 10.59
N GLU A 271 4.19 14.33 10.47
CA GLU A 271 4.09 15.34 9.39
C GLU A 271 4.12 14.69 7.98
N ALA A 272 4.82 13.57 7.84
CA ALA A 272 4.95 12.83 6.58
C ALA A 272 3.86 11.75 6.36
N GLY A 273 2.86 11.69 7.24
CA GLY A 273 1.77 10.72 7.23
C GLY A 273 1.82 9.72 8.40
N ALA A 274 0.83 8.83 8.42
CA ALA A 274 0.70 7.81 9.44
C ALA A 274 1.62 6.60 9.19
N ARG A 275 2.13 5.99 10.26
CA ARG A 275 2.90 4.73 10.21
C ARG A 275 2.67 3.88 11.46
N CYS A 276 3.02 2.60 11.38
CA CYS A 276 3.10 1.76 12.56
C CYS A 276 4.42 2.03 13.30
N ALA A 277 4.36 2.60 14.50
CA ALA A 277 5.50 2.83 15.36
C ALA A 277 5.52 1.89 16.56
N ARG A 278 6.70 1.37 16.89
CA ARG A 278 6.87 0.57 18.11
C ARG A 278 6.98 1.48 19.33
N PRO A 279 6.64 1.01 20.54
CA PRO A 279 6.81 1.80 21.77
C PRO A 279 8.26 2.23 22.04
N VAL A 280 9.23 1.47 21.52
CA VAL A 280 10.67 1.76 21.63
C VAL A 280 11.28 1.66 20.23
N GLU A 281 11.62 2.81 19.66
CA GLU A 281 12.34 2.92 18.39
C GLU A 281 13.72 3.54 18.64
N ALA A 282 14.72 3.07 17.90
CA ALA A 282 16.07 3.63 17.94
C ALA A 282 16.20 4.93 17.12
N CYS A 283 15.24 5.19 16.23
CA CYS A 283 15.12 6.40 15.43
C CYS A 283 13.67 6.64 14.98
N SER A 284 13.37 7.86 14.54
CA SER A 284 12.21 8.23 13.74
C SER A 284 12.66 8.68 12.34
N PRO A 285 11.85 8.47 11.27
CA PRO A 285 12.07 9.07 9.96
C PRO A 285 12.20 10.60 9.96
N LEU A 286 11.74 11.27 11.03
CA LEU A 286 11.81 12.72 11.20
C LEU A 286 13.01 13.19 12.03
N ASP A 287 13.85 12.28 12.53
CA ASP A 287 15.04 12.66 13.29
C ASP A 287 16.02 13.47 12.42
N PRO A 288 16.67 14.51 12.97
CA PRO A 288 17.46 15.46 12.19
C PRO A 288 18.74 14.87 11.56
N ASP A 289 19.18 13.70 12.01
CA ASP A 289 20.34 12.99 11.47
C ASP A 289 19.96 11.77 10.59
N ILE A 290 18.66 11.62 10.30
CA ILE A 290 18.11 10.67 9.33
C ILE A 290 17.93 11.36 7.98
N ASP A 291 18.14 10.58 6.91
CA ASP A 291 18.21 11.02 5.52
C ASP A 291 19.32 12.06 5.27
N VAL A 292 20.44 11.93 5.99
CA VAL A 292 21.63 12.77 5.86
C VAL A 292 22.77 11.99 5.21
N CYS A 293 23.33 12.56 4.14
CA CYS A 293 24.48 12.00 3.44
C CYS A 293 25.80 12.18 4.20
N GLN A 294 26.59 11.12 4.27
CA GLN A 294 27.97 11.08 4.76
C GLN A 294 28.86 10.37 3.73
N GLY A 295 29.41 11.15 2.79
CA GLY A 295 30.13 10.58 1.65
C GLY A 295 29.18 9.83 0.71
N THR A 296 29.41 8.54 0.50
CA THR A 296 28.53 7.67 -0.31
C THR A 296 27.40 7.04 0.48
N LYS A 297 27.38 7.23 1.81
CA LYS A 297 26.44 6.56 2.71
C LYS A 297 25.32 7.51 3.16
N ILE A 298 24.14 6.97 3.38
CA ILE A 298 23.00 7.65 3.97
C ILE A 298 22.52 6.89 5.21
N SER A 299 22.25 7.62 6.29
CA SER A 299 21.59 7.06 7.48
C SER A 299 20.08 7.18 7.30
N THR A 300 19.37 6.08 7.50
CA THR A 300 17.92 5.96 7.27
C THR A 300 17.27 5.31 8.50
N CYS A 301 15.97 5.53 8.68
CA CYS A 301 15.20 4.86 9.73
C CYS A 301 14.17 3.92 9.10
N VAL A 302 14.31 2.62 9.32
CA VAL A 302 13.44 1.58 8.74
C VAL A 302 12.84 0.77 9.88
N GLY A 303 11.52 0.83 10.05
CA GLY A 303 10.82 0.11 11.13
C GLY A 303 11.32 0.47 12.53
N GLY A 304 11.69 1.73 12.77
CA GLY A 304 12.24 2.21 14.03
C GLY A 304 13.70 1.80 14.29
N SER A 305 14.39 1.21 13.30
CA SER A 305 15.80 0.83 13.39
C SER A 305 16.66 1.68 12.48
N ARG A 306 17.82 2.13 12.97
CA ARG A 306 18.78 2.89 12.16
C ARG A 306 19.49 1.94 11.20
N VAL A 307 19.43 2.26 9.92
CA VAL A 307 20.05 1.51 8.83
C VAL A 307 20.94 2.45 8.02
N THR A 308 22.15 2.01 7.68
CA THR A 308 23.03 2.76 6.77
C THR A 308 23.03 2.09 5.41
N VAL A 309 22.68 2.84 4.38
CA VAL A 309 22.74 2.40 2.98
C VAL A 309 23.96 3.04 2.32
N ASP A 310 24.76 2.25 1.63
CA ASP A 310 25.89 2.75 0.84
C ASP A 310 25.47 2.87 -0.64
N CYS A 311 25.14 4.08 -1.08
CA CYS A 311 24.62 4.34 -2.41
C CYS A 311 25.57 3.86 -3.52
N ALA A 312 26.89 3.84 -3.25
CA ALA A 312 27.88 3.38 -4.22
C ALA A 312 27.73 1.88 -4.54
N THR A 313 27.26 1.07 -3.59
CA THR A 313 26.99 -0.36 -3.83
C THR A 313 25.81 -0.60 -4.78
N LEU A 314 24.93 0.40 -4.88
CA LEU A 314 23.81 0.43 -5.83
C LEU A 314 24.20 1.05 -7.18
N GLY A 315 25.45 1.50 -7.34
CA GLY A 315 25.89 2.28 -8.51
C GLY A 315 25.37 3.72 -8.53
N LEU A 316 24.97 4.26 -7.37
CA LEU A 316 24.38 5.60 -7.21
C LEU A 316 25.27 6.51 -6.34
N SER A 317 24.94 7.79 -6.29
CA SER A 317 25.57 8.75 -5.39
C SER A 317 24.63 9.11 -4.24
N CYS A 318 25.17 9.56 -3.11
CA CYS A 318 24.34 10.14 -2.06
C CYS A 318 24.05 11.61 -2.41
N VAL A 319 22.78 11.93 -2.66
CA VAL A 319 22.31 13.28 -2.99
C VAL A 319 21.87 13.96 -1.69
N PRO A 320 22.45 15.12 -1.33
CA PRO A 320 22.06 15.85 -0.12
C PRO A 320 20.66 16.47 -0.25
N PRO A 321 20.00 16.82 0.87
CA PRO A 321 18.70 17.47 0.84
C PRO A 321 18.75 18.84 0.13
N ASP A 322 17.68 19.19 -0.56
CA ASP A 322 17.53 20.45 -1.33
C ASP A 322 16.49 21.42 -0.75
N GLY A 323 15.91 21.05 0.40
CA GLY A 323 14.89 21.84 1.11
C GLY A 323 13.45 21.46 0.78
N THR A 324 13.22 20.72 -0.32
CA THR A 324 11.91 20.12 -0.64
C THR A 324 11.93 18.60 -0.45
N SER A 325 13.10 17.99 -0.60
CA SER A 325 13.37 16.57 -0.42
C SER A 325 14.50 16.35 0.60
N SER A 326 14.43 15.23 1.30
CA SER A 326 15.52 14.73 2.16
C SER A 326 16.71 14.26 1.32
N GLY A 327 17.83 13.91 1.97
CA GLY A 327 18.88 13.19 1.26
C GLY A 327 18.37 11.82 0.77
N PHE A 328 18.96 11.31 -0.32
CA PHE A 328 18.60 10.02 -0.92
C PHE A 328 19.75 9.45 -1.77
N CYS A 329 19.65 8.17 -2.18
CA CYS A 329 20.55 7.61 -3.19
C CYS A 329 20.03 7.95 -4.60
N GLY A 330 20.81 8.64 -5.43
CA GLY A 330 20.39 9.18 -6.73
C GLY A 330 21.45 9.17 -7.81
#